data_AF-A0A2E0F9D7-F1
#
_entry.id   AF-A0A2E0F9D7-F1
#
_cell.length_a   1.000
_cell.length_b   1.000
_cell.length_c   1.000
_cell.angle_alpha   90.00
_cell.angle_beta   90.00
_cell.angle_gamma   90.00
#
_symmetry.space_group_name_H-M   'P 1'
#
loop_
_entity.id
_entity.type
_entity.pdbx_description
1 polymer ?
#
loop_
_entity_poly.entity_id
_entity_poly.type
_entity_poly.pdbx_seq_one_letter_code
_entity_poly.pdbx_strand_id
1 'polypeptide(L)' 'IIDAAEKALVELEKVIRQEINLQELDPEKAKIAAQAKWVAIDDSLKIIDKIEQLSEDKQEKKSEKFLGVEDRIK' A
#
# COMPACT_ATOMS: atom_id res chain seq x y z
N ILE A 1 1.18 9.25 6.43
CA ILE A 1 1.43 8.69 5.08
C ILE A 1 1.23 7.19 5.11
N ILE A 2 2.06 6.43 5.84
CA ILE A 2 1.89 4.97 6.00
C ILE A 2 0.49 4.60 6.55
N ASP A 3 0.05 5.24 7.64
CA ASP A 3 -1.29 4.99 8.23
C ASP A 3 -2.46 5.24 7.25
N ALA A 4 -2.33 6.23 6.36
CA ALA A 4 -3.33 6.52 5.34
C ALA A 4 -3.30 5.48 4.21
N ALA A 5 -2.10 5.00 3.86
CA ALA A 5 -1.89 3.95 2.88
C ALA A 5 -2.43 2.59 3.38
N GLU A 6 -2.23 2.26 4.66
CA GLU A 6 -2.82 1.08 5.29
C GLU A 6 -4.35 1.13 5.29
N LYS A 7 -4.95 2.30 5.58
CA LYS A 7 -6.41 2.48 5.48
C LYS A 7 -6.92 2.30 4.05
N ALA A 8 -6.16 2.76 3.04
CA ALA A 8 -6.51 2.55 1.64
C ALA A 8 -6.47 1.07 1.26
N LEU A 9 -5.48 0.31 1.75
CA LEU A 9 -5.40 -1.15 1.53
C LEU A 9 -6.61 -1.89 2.11
N VAL A 10 -7.10 -1.48 3.29
CA VAL A 10 -8.30 -2.07 3.91
C VAL A 10 -9.56 -1.83 3.05
N GLU A 11 -9.70 -0.66 2.45
CA GLU A 11 -10.82 -0.38 1.56
C GLU A 11 -10.71 -1.15 0.23
N LEU A 12 -9.50 -1.28 -0.31
CA LEU A 12 -9.25 -2.08 -1.53
C LEU A 12 -9.52 -3.57 -1.28
N GLU A 13 -9.20 -4.10 -0.09
CA GLU A 13 -9.51 -5.47 0.29
C GLU A 13 -11.02 -5.77 0.17
N LYS A 14 -11.87 -4.82 0.60
CA LYS A 14 -13.33 -4.98 0.53
C LYS A 14 -13.81 -5.15 -0.91
N VAL A 15 -13.27 -4.37 -1.84
CA VAL A 15 -13.60 -4.47 -3.27
C VAL A 15 -13.12 -5.79 -3.87
N ILE A 16 -11.92 -6.24 -3.49
CA ILE A 16 -11.35 -7.51 -3.98
C ILE A 16 -12.20 -8.70 -3.51
N ARG A 17 -12.59 -8.69 -2.22
CA ARG A 17 -13.36 -9.75 -1.58
C ARG A 17 -14.85 -9.79 -1.94
N GLN A 18 -15.41 -8.73 -2.52
CA GLN A 18 -16.82 -8.72 -2.93
C GLN A 18 -17.13 -9.87 -3.88
N GLU A 19 -18.00 -10.80 -3.51
CA GLU A 19 -18.41 -11.89 -4.41
C GLU A 19 -19.17 -11.34 -5.61
N ILE A 20 -18.82 -11.80 -6.82
CA ILE A 20 -19.53 -11.47 -8.04
C ILE A 20 -20.42 -12.67 -8.35
N ASN A 21 -21.74 -12.53 -8.21
CA ASN A 21 -22.67 -13.58 -8.62
C ASN A 21 -22.82 -13.56 -10.15
N LEU A 22 -22.02 -14.38 -10.83
CA LEU A 22 -21.96 -14.45 -12.30
C LEU A 22 -23.24 -15.00 -12.94
N GLN A 23 -24.11 -15.68 -12.17
CA GLN A 23 -25.37 -16.23 -12.70
C GLN A 23 -26.46 -15.17 -12.87
N GLU A 24 -26.39 -14.08 -12.10
CA GLU A 24 -27.39 -13.01 -12.10
C GLU A 24 -26.90 -11.73 -12.79
N LEU A 25 -25.61 -11.68 -13.17
CA LEU A 25 -25.00 -10.50 -13.77
C LEU A 25 -24.92 -10.61 -15.29
N ASP A 26 -25.29 -9.52 -15.98
CA ASP A 26 -24.98 -9.34 -17.40
C ASP A 26 -23.47 -9.53 -17.66
N PRO A 27 -23.07 -10.19 -18.75
CA PRO A 27 -21.67 -10.48 -19.04
C PRO A 27 -20.78 -9.22 -19.11
N GLU A 28 -21.34 -8.09 -19.54
CA GLU A 28 -20.62 -6.82 -19.56
C GLU A 28 -20.36 -6.26 -18.15
N LYS A 29 -21.34 -6.38 -17.25
CA LYS A 29 -21.16 -5.99 -15.84
C LYS A 29 -20.17 -6.92 -15.14
N ALA A 30 -20.19 -8.21 -15.47
CA ALA A 30 -19.26 -9.19 -14.91
C ALA A 30 -17.82 -8.86 -15.32
N LYS A 31 -17.63 -8.48 -16.59
CA LYS A 31 -16.35 -7.99 -17.10
C LYS A 31 -15.88 -6.73 -16.37
N ILE A 32 -16.75 -5.73 -16.21
CA ILE A 32 -16.41 -4.48 -15.50
C ILE A 32 -16.04 -4.76 -14.04
N ALA A 33 -16.80 -5.60 -13.35
CA ALA A 33 -16.53 -5.97 -11.97
C ALA A 33 -15.19 -6.73 -11.83
N ALA A 34 -14.90 -7.66 -12.73
CA ALA A 34 -13.62 -8.36 -12.77
C ALA A 34 -12.45 -7.40 -13.06
N GLN A 35 -12.62 -6.45 -13.98
CA GLN A 35 -11.61 -5.43 -14.27
C GLN A 35 -11.38 -4.51 -13.07
N ALA A 36 -12.44 -4.07 -12.39
CA ALA A 36 -12.34 -3.24 -11.19
C ALA A 36 -11.56 -3.96 -10.08
N LYS A 37 -11.78 -5.27 -9.89
CA LYS A 37 -11.01 -6.08 -8.96
C LYS A 37 -9.53 -6.16 -9.34
N TRP A 38 -9.24 -6.36 -10.62
CA TRP A 38 -7.85 -6.38 -11.11
C TRP A 38 -7.14 -5.05 -10.86
N VAL A 39 -7.81 -3.92 -11.13
CA VAL A 39 -7.25 -2.58 -10.86
C VAL A 39 -7.04 -2.39 -9.35
N ALA A 40 -7.98 -2.82 -8.50
CA ALA A 40 -7.84 -2.73 -7.05
C ALA A 40 -6.63 -3.53 -6.52
N ILE A 41 -6.34 -4.70 -7.11
CA ILE A 41 -5.15 -5.50 -6.77
C ILE A 41 -3.87 -4.76 -7.21
N ASP A 42 -3.81 -4.26 -8.44
CA ASP A 42 -2.65 -3.54 -8.97
C ASP A 42 -2.32 -2.29 -8.13
N ASP A 43 -3.35 -1.52 -7.77
CA ASP A 43 -3.17 -0.34 -6.91
C ASP A 43 -2.75 -0.73 -5.49
N SER A 44 -3.26 -1.85 -4.95
CA SER A 44 -2.81 -2.36 -3.64
C SER A 44 -1.31 -2.68 -3.66
N LEU A 45 -0.81 -3.30 -4.73
CA LEU A 45 0.62 -3.63 -4.87
C LEU A 45 1.49 -2.37 -4.91
N LYS A 46 1.08 -1.34 -5.66
CA LYS A 46 1.80 -0.05 -5.69
C LYS A 46 1.84 0.62 -4.32
N ILE A 47 0.77 0.53 -3.56
CA ILE A 47 0.71 1.10 -2.21
C ILE A 47 1.65 0.35 -1.27
N ILE A 48 1.69 -0.98 -1.34
CA ILE A 48 2.62 -1.81 -0.55
C ILE A 48 4.07 -1.43 -0.88
N ASP A 49 4.44 -1.39 -2.16
CA ASP A 49 5.78 -0.99 -2.62
C ASP A 49 6.16 0.41 -2.10
N LYS A 50 5.21 1.37 -2.12
CA LYS A 50 5.42 2.71 -1.58
C LYS A 50 5.63 2.72 -0.07
N ILE A 51 4.92 1.86 0.67
CA ILE A 51 5.09 1.72 2.13
C ILE A 51 6.47 1.12 2.43
N GLU A 52 6.91 0.12 1.68
CA GLU A 52 8.23 -0.51 1.84
C GLU A 52 9.35 0.51 1.61
N GLN A 53 9.33 1.24 0.49
CA GLN A 53 10.29 2.31 0.19
C GLN A 53 10.37 3.35 1.31
N LEU A 54 9.21 3.85 1.78
CA LEU A 54 9.17 4.85 2.86
C LEU A 54 9.66 4.30 4.21
N SER A 55 9.60 2.99 4.41
CA SER A 55 10.08 2.31 5.62
C SER A 55 11.60 2.11 5.57
N GLU A 56 12.16 1.81 4.40
CA GLU A 56 13.61 1.71 4.15
C GLU A 56 14.29 3.09 4.26
N ASP A 57 13.75 4.13 3.63
CA ASP A 57 14.23 5.53 3.74
C ASP A 57 14.29 6.03 5.20
N LYS A 58 13.39 5.50 6.05
CA LYS A 58 13.33 5.83 7.49
C LYS A 58 14.44 5.15 8.30
N GLN A 59 14.97 4.02 7.85
CA GLN A 59 16.11 3.36 8.49
C GLN A 59 17.42 4.07 8.16
N GLU A 60 17.64 4.51 6.92
CA GLU A 60 18.88 5.22 6.54
C GLU A 60 19.06 6.53 7.33
N LYS A 61 18.01 7.35 7.44
CA LYS A 61 18.06 8.64 8.17
C LYS A 61 18.29 8.51 9.68
N LYS A 62 18.10 7.33 10.29
CA LYS A 62 18.36 7.12 11.73
C LYS A 62 19.83 6.85 12.05
N SER A 63 20.66 6.52 11.06
CA SER A 63 22.08 6.22 11.27
C SER A 63 22.98 7.47 11.29
N GLU A 64 22.50 8.62 10.83
CA GLU A 64 23.27 9.89 10.80
C GLU A 64 23.27 10.65 12.15
N LYS A 65 23.03 9.97 13.28
CA LYS A 65 23.24 10.56 14.60
C LYS A 65 24.75 10.69 14.87
N PHE A 66 25.34 11.79 14.41
CA PHE A 66 26.43 12.56 15.01
C PHE A 66 27.42 11.75 15.88
N LEU A 67 28.13 10.78 15.29
CA LEU A 67 29.07 9.92 16.01
C LEU A 67 30.43 10.59 16.32
N GLY A 68 30.49 11.90 16.54
CA GLY A 68 31.77 12.60 16.51
C GLY A 68 31.91 13.97 17.18
N VAL A 69 30.98 14.41 18.04
CA VAL A 69 31.09 15.76 18.64
C VAL A 69 30.83 15.83 20.15
N GLU A 70 30.94 14.71 20.88
CA GLU A 70 30.69 14.72 22.34
C GLU A 70 31.95 14.56 23.22
N ASP A 71 33.15 14.35 22.64
CA ASP A 71 34.40 14.11 23.41
C ASP A 71 35.47 15.21 23.27
N ARG A 72 35.07 16.47 23.06
CA ARG A 72 36.04 17.58 22.86
C ARG A 72 35.86 18.81 23.76
N ILE A 73 35.16 18.70 24.89
CA ILE A 73 35.09 19.82 25.84
C ILE A 73 35.66 19.43 27.21
N LYS A 74 36.90 19.90 27.40
CA LYS A 74 37.73 20.13 28.60
C LYS A 74 38.31 18.94 29.35
#